data_AF-A0A971VM58-F1
#
_entry.id   AF-A0A971VM58-F1
#
_cell.length_a   1.000
_cell.length_b   1.000
_cell.length_c   1.000
_cell.angle_alpha   90.00
_cell.angle_beta   90.00
_cell.angle_gamma   90.00
#
_symmetry.space_group_name_H-M   'P 1'
#
loop_
_entity.id
_entity.type
_entity.pdbx_description
1 polymer ?
#
loop_
_entity_poly.entity_id
_entity_poly.type
_entity_poly.pdbx_seq_one_letter_code
_entity_poly.pdbx_strand_id
1 'polypeptide(L)' 'MKVEKMDYPNEGVKCVVNSCYYYMSGDKCSAEKIEVQPRNANTSEETDCATFIPQNQQS' A
#
# COMPACT_ATOMS: atom_id res chain seq x y z
N MET A 1 10.41 2.87 -10.94
CA MET A 1 9.36 3.62 -11.68
C MET A 1 9.14 4.94 -10.96
N LYS A 2 8.88 6.05 -11.66
CA LYS A 2 8.44 7.30 -11.00
C LYS A 2 6.91 7.23 -10.83
N VAL A 3 6.41 7.45 -9.63
CA VAL A 3 4.97 7.50 -9.32
C VAL A 3 4.58 8.96 -9.13
N GLU A 4 3.42 9.35 -9.65
CA GLU A 4 2.92 10.71 -9.49
C GLU A 4 2.14 10.87 -8.17
N LYS A 5 2.20 12.08 -7.60
CA LYS A 5 1.40 12.47 -6.44
C LYS A 5 0.17 13.21 -6.92
N MET A 6 -1.01 12.64 -6.69
CA MET A 6 -2.30 13.19 -7.05
C MET A 6 -2.77 14.23 -6.02
N ASP A 7 -3.78 15.03 -6.37
CA ASP A 7 -4.49 15.97 -5.50
C ASP A 7 -5.73 15.35 -4.81
N TYR A 8 -6.07 14.11 -5.17
CA TYR A 8 -7.11 13.28 -4.56
C TYR A 8 -6.52 11.95 -4.05
N PRO A 9 -7.21 11.26 -3.12
CA PRO A 9 -6.71 9.99 -2.60
C PRO A 9 -6.82 8.85 -3.61
N ASN A 10 -5.85 7.94 -3.57
CA ASN A 10 -5.97 6.61 -4.14
C ASN A 10 -6.96 5.80 -3.29
N GLU A 11 -8.22 5.77 -3.74
CA GLU A 11 -9.32 5.13 -3.02
C GLU A 11 -9.01 3.65 -2.75
N GLY A 12 -9.20 3.22 -1.50
CA GLY A 12 -8.90 1.85 -1.06
C GLY A 12 -7.49 1.64 -0.52
N VAL A 13 -6.57 2.61 -0.67
CA VAL A 13 -5.22 2.54 -0.07
C VAL A 13 -5.14 3.38 1.19
N LYS A 14 -5.02 2.72 2.35
CA LYS A 14 -4.74 3.38 3.63
C LYS A 14 -3.23 3.60 3.78
N CYS A 15 -2.81 4.84 4.02
CA CYS A 15 -1.42 5.19 4.31
C CYS A 15 -1.32 5.83 5.69
N VAL A 16 -0.83 5.08 6.67
CA VAL A 16 -0.62 5.56 8.06
C VAL A 16 0.76 6.16 8.30
N VAL A 17 1.66 6.05 7.32
CA VAL A 17 3.04 6.54 7.42
C VAL A 17 3.04 8.04 7.15
N ASN A 18 2.88 8.84 8.20
CA ASN A 18 2.79 10.30 8.11
C ASN A 18 4.06 10.99 7.55
N SER A 19 5.20 10.29 7.53
CA SER A 19 6.44 10.72 6.88
C SER A 19 6.51 10.38 5.39
N CYS A 20 5.51 9.67 4.85
CA CYS A 20 5.42 9.35 3.42
C CYS A 20 5.14 10.62 2.61
N TYR A 21 5.88 10.82 1.51
CA TYR A 21 5.65 11.94 0.58
C TYR A 21 4.21 11.98 0.02
N TYR A 22 3.60 10.81 -0.14
CA TYR A 22 2.24 10.64 -0.65
C TYR A 22 1.17 10.61 0.45
N TYR A 23 1.53 10.80 1.73
CA TYR A 23 0.55 10.88 2.81
C TYR A 23 -0.42 12.05 2.61
N MET A 24 -1.71 11.80 2.87
CA MET A 24 -2.76 12.80 2.98
C MET A 24 -3.50 12.63 4.30
N SER A 25 -4.04 13.73 4.81
CA SER A 25 -4.84 13.76 6.03
C SER A 25 -5.95 12.71 6.03
N GLY A 26 -6.13 12.04 7.18
CA GLY A 26 -7.11 10.96 7.34
C GLY A 26 -6.60 9.59 6.89
N ASP A 27 -5.29 9.36 6.99
CA ASP A 27 -4.60 8.11 6.63
C ASP A 27 -4.82 7.66 5.19
N LYS A 28 -4.83 8.63 4.28
CA LYS A 28 -5.04 8.39 2.84
C LYS A 28 -3.73 8.47 2.08
N CYS A 29 -3.60 7.69 1.02
CA CYS A 29 -2.48 7.77 0.09
C CYS A 29 -2.85 8.64 -1.13
N SER A 30 -1.94 9.46 -1.64
CA SER A 30 -2.07 10.22 -2.90
C SER A 30 -1.20 9.68 -4.04
N ALA A 31 -0.56 8.53 -3.86
CA ALA A 31 0.22 7.90 -4.92
C ALA A 31 -0.71 7.38 -6.02
N GLU A 32 -0.45 7.72 -7.29
CA GLU A 32 -1.23 7.25 -8.45
C GLU A 32 -1.38 5.72 -8.47
N LYS A 33 -0.33 5.00 -8.04
CA LYS A 33 -0.31 3.55 -7.91
C LYS A 33 0.61 3.12 -6.78
N ILE A 34 0.35 1.94 -6.24
CA ILE A 34 1.24 1.24 -5.32
C ILE A 34 1.77 -0.03 -5.98
N GLU A 35 2.96 -0.45 -5.59
CA GLU A 35 3.55 -1.71 -6.01
C GLU A 35 3.93 -2.48 -4.75
N VAL A 36 3.29 -3.63 -4.53
CA VAL A 36 3.54 -4.51 -3.39
C VAL A 36 4.47 -5.62 -3.85
N GLN A 37 5.51 -5.90 -3.08
CA GLN A 37 6.55 -6.90 -3.36
C GLN A 37 6.86 -7.69 -2.07
N PRO A 38 7.46 -8.89 -2.14
CA PRO A 38 7.84 -9.67 -3.33
C PRO A 38 6.70 -10.53 -3.90
N ARG A 39 6.90 -11.09 -5.11
CA ARG A 39 5.92 -11.94 -5.82
C ARG A 39 5.50 -13.20 -5.05
N ASN A 40 6.43 -13.80 -4.30
CA ASN A 40 6.23 -15.08 -3.61
C ASN A 40 6.25 -14.89 -2.09
N ALA A 41 5.58 -13.84 -1.61
CA ALA A 41 5.53 -13.55 -0.19
C ALA A 41 4.74 -14.62 0.58
N ASN A 42 5.19 -14.97 1.78
CA ASN A 42 4.51 -15.92 2.66
C ASN A 42 3.95 -15.28 3.93
N THR A 43 4.38 -14.06 4.23
CA THR A 43 4.04 -13.33 5.45
C THR A 43 3.67 -11.88 5.16
N SER A 44 2.88 -11.26 6.03
CA SER A 44 2.56 -9.83 5.93
C SER A 44 3.81 -8.97 6.02
N GLU A 45 4.77 -9.36 6.85
CA GLU A 45 6.05 -8.69 7.10
C GLU A 45 6.92 -8.64 5.85
N GLU A 46 6.84 -9.63 4.96
CA GLU A 46 7.56 -9.60 3.67
C GLU A 46 7.00 -8.55 2.71
N THR A 47 5.72 -8.18 2.86
CA THR A 47 5.03 -7.25 1.94
C THR A 47 4.77 -5.86 2.50
N ASP A 48 4.92 -5.71 3.82
CA ASP A 48 4.42 -4.58 4.62
C ASP A 48 2.92 -4.28 4.40
N CYS A 49 2.17 -5.23 3.82
CA CYS A 49 0.74 -5.11 3.56
C CYS A 49 -0.04 -5.74 4.71
N ALA A 50 -0.59 -4.92 5.59
CA ALA A 50 -1.33 -5.38 6.77
C ALA A 50 -2.60 -6.19 6.45
N THR A 51 -3.10 -6.14 5.22
CA THR A 51 -4.26 -6.91 4.75
C THR A 51 -3.86 -8.12 3.90
N PHE A 52 -2.57 -8.46 3.85
CA PHE A 52 -2.07 -9.61 3.11
C PHE A 52 -2.61 -10.92 3.71
N ILE A 53 -3.12 -11.79 2.83
CA ILE A 53 -3.52 -13.15 3.16
C ILE A 53 -2.83 -14.06 2.12
N PRO A 54 -1.98 -15.03 2.54
CA PRO A 54 -1.39 -16.01 1.64
C PRO A 54 -2.44 -16.75 0.82
N GLN A 55 -2.16 -17.00 -0.46
CA GLN A 55 -3.09 -17.68 -1.37
C GLN A 55 -3.49 -19.08 -0.86
N ASN A 56 -2.57 -19.79 -0.20
CA ASN A 56 -2.82 -21.11 0.39
C ASN A 56 -3.65 -21.06 1.69
N GLN A 57 -4.00 -19.87 2.18
CA GLN A 57 -4.82 -19.65 3.38
C GLN A 57 -6.19 -19.03 3.07
N GLN A 58 -6.51 -18.81 1.78
CA GLN A 58 -7.84 -18.37 1.34
C GLN A 58 -8.77 -19.58 1.26
N SER A 59 -9.31 -19.99 2.41
CA SER A 59 -10.34 -21.04 2.54
C SER A 59 -11.71 -20.58 2.05
#